data_AF-A0A2K3DX53-F1
#
_entry.id   AF-A0A2K3DX53-F1
#
_cell.length_a   1.000
_cell.length_b   1.000
_cell.length_c   1.000
_cell.angle_alpha   90.00
_cell.angle_beta   90.00
_cell.angle_gamma   90.00
#
_symmetry.space_group_name_H-M   'P 1'
#
loop_
_entity.id
_entity.type
_entity.pdbx_description
1 polymer ?
#
loop_
_entity_poly.entity_id
_entity_poly.type
_entity_poly.pdbx_seq_one_letter_code
_entity_poly.pdbx_strand_id
1 'polypeptide(L)'
;MTIMHQGHAHRPAVEWLSDLQRAKQEGLTGTKPKITIQDLIEKVNDPNAPEQALIPTSPRSVESCFRLGVDPLELQFHPIAFYKYTGDTDEIARIRYDKHEQVRRERIKSLIELRKRLVDDGWTGEPGRATVPGAGGAKKPNADAPRPGTATMVEKERARLEVLKKRQEREINQMLQHETQRKELLDRQQKKVDALEARTAELARQKAEHDREWLAKQRELELARVAEQRELDREAKRMAEERFKREREVQRAKEEEEKRLKREAYARELERRAKTAEARAETDRILADQAERVRQRKMQMDAADAERAKRLQQEAHERHLANIEKRKKAEQRITSALASSHEILRKRRDDFERKERDAEVRRLELEKEEKRSMEMKRQQELEKERDRQNKYLTAVEIEEGRKKAIRDKAEAKEREMAELAAARKREQDIRRVEREFELKRRLDRVDEIQKVNLYQRQSLLERIMDDYQRTRSMMKERHSLMQARKDANMAASLQRQQVAAAMEQLKYAKSLERLAGPNGTVSVDALVRRPGTAR
;
A
#
# COMPACT_ATOMS: atom_id res chain seq x y z
N MET A 1 21.69 16.70 14.65
CA MET A 1 20.84 17.59 13.83
C MET A 1 19.58 16.82 13.48
N THR A 2 18.49 17.10 14.18
CA THR A 2 17.18 16.52 13.90
C THR A 2 16.68 17.20 12.64
N ILE A 3 16.76 16.53 11.49
CA ILE A 3 16.12 17.01 10.27
C ILE A 3 14.62 16.95 10.56
N MET A 4 14.01 18.11 10.85
CA MET A 4 12.56 18.18 10.99
C MET A 4 11.97 17.79 9.64
N HIS A 5 11.22 16.70 9.65
CA HIS A 5 10.56 16.13 8.49
C HIS A 5 9.47 17.08 8.01
N GLN A 6 9.82 18.06 7.19
CA GLN A 6 8.88 18.68 6.29
C GLN A 6 8.62 17.68 5.18
N GLY A 7 7.80 16.65 5.47
CA GLY A 7 7.18 15.92 4.38
C GLY A 7 6.42 16.97 3.58
N HIS A 8 6.78 17.20 2.31
CA HIS A 8 6.05 18.12 1.45
C HIS A 8 4.57 17.73 1.53
N ALA A 9 3.79 18.56 2.21
CA ALA A 9 2.36 18.35 2.34
C ALA A 9 1.80 18.32 0.92
N HIS A 10 0.87 17.40 0.66
CA HIS A 10 0.23 17.32 -0.65
C HIS A 10 -0.26 18.69 -1.06
N ARG A 11 0.32 19.19 -2.15
CA ARG A 11 -0.05 20.47 -2.70
C ARG A 11 -1.50 20.40 -3.17
N PRO A 12 -2.40 21.30 -2.71
CA PRO A 12 -3.78 21.31 -3.16
C PRO A 12 -3.87 21.40 -4.68
N ALA A 13 -4.76 20.61 -5.29
CA ALA A 13 -4.89 20.56 -6.75
C ALA A 13 -5.14 21.94 -7.39
N VAL A 14 -5.80 22.86 -6.69
CA VAL A 14 -6.04 24.23 -7.16
C VAL A 14 -4.74 25.04 -7.26
N GLU A 15 -3.86 24.95 -6.26
CA GLU A 15 -2.58 25.65 -6.26
C GLU A 15 -1.62 25.05 -7.30
N TRP A 16 -1.62 23.72 -7.42
CA TRP A 16 -0.88 23.01 -8.47
C TRP A 16 -1.29 23.52 -9.85
N LEU A 17 -2.59 23.65 -10.10
CA LEU A 17 -3.13 24.12 -11.36
C LEU A 17 -2.73 25.57 -11.62
N SER A 18 -2.91 26.47 -10.65
CA SER A 18 -2.61 27.90 -10.80
C SER A 18 -1.12 28.14 -11.10
N ASP A 19 -0.24 27.44 -10.41
CA ASP A 19 1.20 27.61 -10.59
C ASP A 19 1.70 27.10 -11.92
N LEU A 20 1.23 25.93 -12.33
CA LEU A 20 1.55 25.40 -13.65
C LEU A 20 0.96 26.29 -14.75
N GLN A 21 -0.25 26.83 -14.59
CA GLN A 21 -0.81 27.76 -15.57
C GLN A 21 0.01 29.03 -15.68
N ARG A 22 0.42 29.61 -14.55
CA ARG A 22 1.33 30.75 -14.51
C ARG A 22 2.66 30.42 -15.20
N ALA A 23 3.28 29.28 -14.89
CA ALA A 23 4.53 28.87 -15.51
C ALA A 23 4.39 28.65 -17.03
N LYS A 24 3.26 28.08 -17.48
CA LYS A 24 2.92 27.93 -18.91
C LYS A 24 2.80 29.29 -19.59
N GLN A 25 2.13 30.25 -18.97
CA GLN A 25 1.98 31.62 -19.49
C GLN A 25 3.32 32.36 -19.53
N GLU A 26 4.14 32.25 -18.47
CA GLU A 26 5.47 32.86 -18.41
C GLU A 26 6.38 32.32 -19.54
N GLY A 27 6.31 31.02 -19.83
CA GLY A 27 7.01 30.40 -20.94
C GLY A 27 6.47 30.74 -22.33
N LEU A 28 5.15 30.96 -22.48
CA LEU A 28 4.53 31.39 -23.74
C LEU A 28 4.85 32.86 -24.05
N THR A 29 4.79 33.72 -23.04
CA THR A 29 5.09 35.17 -23.16
C THR A 29 6.58 35.46 -23.30
N GLY A 30 7.46 34.50 -22.97
CA GLY A 30 8.90 34.67 -23.02
C GLY A 30 9.48 35.50 -21.87
N THR A 31 8.69 35.75 -20.81
CA THR A 31 9.12 36.47 -19.61
C THR A 31 10.16 35.70 -18.80
N LYS A 32 10.16 34.36 -18.91
CA LYS A 32 11.19 33.48 -18.33
C LYS A 32 11.79 32.56 -19.39
N PRO A 33 13.06 32.13 -19.23
CA PRO A 33 13.65 31.12 -20.10
C PRO A 33 12.82 29.83 -20.04
N LYS A 34 12.66 29.15 -21.19
CA LYS A 34 11.89 27.90 -21.31
C LYS A 34 12.73 26.74 -20.76
N ILE A 35 12.48 26.37 -19.51
CA ILE A 35 13.10 25.23 -18.83
C ILE A 35 12.24 24.00 -19.07
N THR A 36 12.83 22.95 -19.62
CA THR A 36 12.15 21.67 -19.84
C THR A 36 12.26 20.76 -18.61
N ILE A 37 11.44 19.70 -18.56
CA ILE A 37 11.56 18.65 -17.54
C ILE A 37 12.95 18.01 -17.57
N GLN A 38 13.56 17.85 -18.76
CA GLN A 38 14.91 17.32 -18.87
C GLN A 38 15.94 18.29 -18.27
N ASP A 39 15.82 19.58 -18.56
CA ASP A 39 16.70 20.62 -18.00
C ASP A 39 16.60 20.69 -16.48
N LEU A 40 15.38 20.56 -15.92
CA LEU A 40 15.16 20.51 -14.48
C LEU A 40 15.94 19.37 -13.82
N ILE A 41 15.87 18.17 -14.42
CA ILE A 41 16.51 16.98 -13.88
C ILE A 41 18.03 17.10 -13.93
N GLU A 42 18.57 17.63 -15.03
CA GLU A 42 20.02 17.68 -15.26
C GLU A 42 20.71 18.85 -14.55
N LYS A 43 20.03 20.00 -14.39
CA LYS A 43 20.69 21.26 -13.97
C LYS A 43 20.22 21.79 -12.61
N VAL A 44 19.02 21.43 -12.17
CA VAL A 44 18.34 22.11 -11.04
C VAL A 44 17.97 21.15 -9.91
N ASN A 45 18.13 19.84 -10.13
CA ASN A 45 17.61 18.81 -9.23
C ASN A 45 18.52 18.57 -7.99
N ASP A 46 18.67 19.61 -7.18
CA ASP A 46 19.33 19.59 -5.87
C ASP A 46 18.26 19.48 -4.75
N PRO A 47 18.48 18.68 -3.69
CA PRO A 47 17.61 18.65 -2.51
C PRO A 47 17.39 20.03 -1.84
N ASN A 48 18.27 21.01 -2.06
CA ASN A 48 18.13 22.36 -1.51
C ASN A 48 17.60 23.40 -2.52
N ALA A 49 17.20 22.96 -3.73
CA ALA A 49 16.66 23.87 -4.73
C ALA A 49 15.34 24.52 -4.25
N PRO A 50 15.12 25.82 -4.49
CA PRO A 50 13.86 26.46 -4.15
C PRO A 50 12.73 25.92 -5.03
N GLU A 51 11.52 25.80 -4.46
CA GLU A 51 10.35 25.20 -5.12
C GLU A 51 10.05 25.81 -6.50
N GLN A 52 10.20 27.14 -6.66
CA GLN A 52 9.94 27.82 -7.92
C GLN A 52 10.94 27.43 -9.03
N ALA A 53 12.15 27.01 -8.66
CA ALA A 53 13.14 26.55 -9.63
C ALA A 53 12.84 25.12 -10.12
N LEU A 54 12.03 24.35 -9.38
CA LEU A 54 11.64 22.98 -9.72
C LEU A 54 10.43 22.91 -10.68
N ILE A 55 9.77 24.03 -10.93
CA ILE A 55 8.59 24.11 -11.80
C ILE A 55 9.04 24.36 -13.26
N PRO A 56 8.66 23.50 -14.23
CA PRO A 56 9.04 23.71 -15.62
C PRO A 56 8.29 24.90 -16.20
N THR A 57 8.94 25.68 -17.05
CA THR A 57 8.32 26.81 -17.77
C THR A 57 8.08 26.50 -19.24
N SER A 58 8.67 25.44 -19.79
CA SER A 58 8.41 25.03 -21.17
C SER A 58 6.94 24.59 -21.34
N PRO A 59 6.15 25.19 -22.26
CA PRO A 59 4.71 24.91 -22.38
C PRO A 59 4.38 23.43 -22.58
N ARG A 60 5.21 22.69 -23.33
CA ARG A 60 5.05 21.25 -23.56
C ARG A 60 5.34 20.42 -22.33
N SER A 61 6.33 20.83 -21.54
CA SER A 61 6.65 20.17 -20.28
C SER A 61 5.53 20.39 -19.27
N VAL A 62 5.03 21.62 -19.15
CA VAL A 62 3.90 21.93 -18.29
C VAL A 62 2.64 21.16 -18.73
N GLU A 63 2.38 21.07 -20.02
CA GLU A 63 1.27 20.27 -20.56
C GLU A 63 1.39 18.78 -20.20
N SER A 64 2.60 18.21 -20.24
CA SER A 64 2.82 16.84 -19.79
C SER A 64 2.48 16.66 -18.31
N CYS A 65 2.84 17.62 -17.46
CA CYS A 65 2.47 17.62 -16.04
C CYS A 65 0.94 17.66 -15.86
N PHE A 66 0.24 18.53 -16.59
CA PHE A 66 -1.22 18.61 -16.55
C PHE A 66 -1.93 17.31 -16.94
N ARG A 67 -1.48 16.69 -18.03
CA ARG A 67 -2.11 15.48 -18.57
C ARG A 67 -1.87 14.24 -17.70
N LEU A 68 -0.76 14.18 -16.97
CA LEU A 68 -0.44 13.08 -16.06
C LEU A 68 -0.83 13.37 -14.60
N GLY A 69 -1.18 14.61 -14.25
CA GLY A 69 -1.47 15.00 -12.87
C GLY A 69 -0.25 15.00 -11.95
N VAL A 70 0.96 15.00 -12.52
CA VAL A 70 2.21 14.93 -11.75
C VAL A 70 2.62 16.32 -11.29
N ASP A 71 2.95 16.45 -10.01
CA ASP A 71 3.52 17.66 -9.45
C ASP A 71 5.04 17.69 -9.70
N PRO A 72 5.60 18.75 -10.32
CA PRO A 72 7.04 18.88 -10.50
C PRO A 72 7.85 18.82 -9.21
N LEU A 73 7.30 19.24 -8.07
CA LEU A 73 8.00 19.21 -6.78
C LEU A 73 8.29 17.78 -6.33
N GLU A 74 7.44 16.82 -6.70
CA GLU A 74 7.64 15.39 -6.40
C GLU A 74 8.77 14.75 -7.22
N LEU A 75 9.31 15.47 -8.22
CA LEU A 75 10.43 15.03 -9.04
C LEU A 75 11.79 15.43 -8.44
N GLN A 76 11.80 16.09 -7.28
CA GLN A 76 13.03 16.47 -6.60
C GLN A 76 13.76 15.25 -6.03
N PHE A 77 15.08 15.21 -6.24
CA PHE A 77 15.94 14.19 -5.67
C PHE A 77 16.11 14.41 -4.17
N HIS A 78 16.00 13.31 -3.42
CA HIS A 78 16.23 13.31 -1.99
C HIS A 78 17.26 12.22 -1.65
N PRO A 79 18.34 12.55 -0.92
CA PRO A 79 19.37 11.57 -0.56
C PRO A 79 18.83 10.56 0.47
N ILE A 80 19.53 9.42 0.64
CA ILE A 80 19.12 8.35 1.57
C ILE A 80 18.90 8.85 3.00
N ALA A 81 19.69 9.85 3.42
CA ALA A 81 19.60 10.46 4.74
C ALA A 81 18.23 11.11 5.00
N PHE A 82 17.56 11.60 3.96
CA PHE A 82 16.21 12.16 4.05
C PHE A 82 15.17 11.12 4.44
N TYR A 83 15.38 9.84 4.13
CA TYR A 83 14.43 8.76 4.39
C TYR A 83 14.66 8.02 5.71
N LYS A 84 15.64 8.46 6.51
CA LYS A 84 16.02 7.84 7.79
C LYS A 84 15.29 8.52 8.94
N TYR A 85 14.37 7.80 9.58
CA TYR A 85 13.62 8.29 10.75
C TYR A 85 14.29 7.88 12.06
N THR A 86 13.89 8.54 13.15
CA THR A 86 14.36 8.21 14.50
C THR A 86 13.93 6.79 14.88
N GLY A 87 14.91 5.91 15.08
CA GLY A 87 14.68 4.50 15.43
C GLY A 87 14.63 3.54 14.23
N ASP A 88 14.71 4.03 12.99
CA ASP A 88 14.81 3.18 11.80
C ASP A 88 16.23 2.63 11.63
N THR A 89 16.32 1.39 11.12
CA THR A 89 17.58 0.80 10.66
C THR A 89 17.97 1.36 9.29
N ASP A 90 19.26 1.29 8.94
CA ASP A 90 19.75 1.73 7.63
C ASP A 90 19.12 0.95 6.47
N GLU A 91 18.75 -0.32 6.70
CA GLU A 91 18.03 -1.15 5.74
C GLU A 91 16.64 -0.59 5.43
N ILE A 92 15.89 -0.18 6.47
CA ILE A 92 14.55 0.41 6.31
C ILE A 92 14.63 1.73 5.52
N ALA A 93 15.62 2.57 5.85
CA ALA A 93 15.85 3.82 5.14
C ALA A 93 16.18 3.58 3.66
N ARG A 94 17.00 2.56 3.35
CA ARG A 94 17.30 2.12 1.97
C ARG A 94 16.06 1.67 1.22
N ILE A 95 15.25 0.79 1.82
CA ILE A 95 14.00 0.31 1.20
C ILE A 95 13.07 1.48 0.86
N ARG A 96 12.94 2.44 1.78
CA ARG A 96 12.12 3.63 1.57
C ARG A 96 12.66 4.49 0.43
N TYR A 97 13.96 4.76 0.41
CA TYR A 97 14.63 5.48 -0.66
C TYR A 97 14.45 4.79 -2.02
N ASP A 98 14.72 3.49 -2.12
CA ASP A 98 14.65 2.74 -3.38
C ASP A 98 13.24 2.79 -3.98
N LYS A 99 12.20 2.64 -3.13
CA LYS A 99 10.80 2.72 -3.56
C LYS A 99 10.41 4.13 -4.03
N HIS A 100 10.81 5.18 -3.30
CA HIS A 100 10.53 6.56 -3.72
C HIS A 100 11.29 6.95 -4.99
N GLU A 101 12.56 6.56 -5.09
CA GLU A 101 13.41 6.82 -6.25
C GLU A 101 12.91 6.06 -7.49
N GLN A 102 12.41 4.83 -7.32
CA GLN A 102 11.76 4.08 -8.39
C GLN A 102 10.53 4.85 -8.92
N VAL A 103 9.62 5.29 -8.05
CA VAL A 103 8.42 6.05 -8.47
C VAL A 103 8.80 7.37 -9.14
N ARG A 104 9.79 8.08 -8.59
CA ARG A 104 10.31 9.31 -9.19
C ARG A 104 10.82 9.06 -10.61
N ARG A 105 11.63 8.02 -10.82
CA ARG A 105 12.14 7.64 -12.15
C ARG A 105 11.03 7.24 -13.12
N GLU A 106 10.04 6.49 -12.65
CA GLU A 106 8.86 6.12 -13.45
C GLU A 106 8.10 7.38 -13.92
N ARG A 107 7.82 8.33 -13.02
CA ARG A 107 7.14 9.59 -13.34
C ARG A 107 7.93 10.46 -14.31
N ILE A 108 9.24 10.61 -14.08
CA ILE A 108 10.15 11.31 -14.99
C ILE A 108 10.07 10.72 -16.40
N LYS A 109 10.15 9.39 -16.50
CA LYS A 109 10.10 8.68 -17.79
C LYS A 109 8.78 8.94 -18.50
N SER A 110 7.65 8.80 -17.80
CA SER A 110 6.31 9.05 -18.38
C SER A 110 6.16 10.50 -18.86
N LEU A 111 6.69 11.47 -18.12
CA LEU A 111 6.66 12.88 -18.49
C LEU A 111 7.49 13.18 -19.74
N ILE A 112 8.70 12.60 -19.85
CA ILE A 112 9.57 12.75 -21.02
C ILE A 112 8.91 12.11 -22.25
N GLU A 113 8.36 10.91 -22.11
CA GLU A 113 7.65 10.21 -23.19
C GLU A 113 6.45 11.02 -23.68
N LEU A 114 5.63 11.55 -22.77
CA LEU A 114 4.48 12.36 -23.14
C LEU A 114 4.89 13.68 -23.78
N ARG A 115 5.95 14.32 -23.28
CA ARG A 115 6.50 15.54 -23.90
C ARG A 115 6.95 15.25 -25.32
N LYS A 116 7.63 14.12 -25.55
CA LYS A 116 8.07 13.70 -26.89
C LYS A 116 6.86 13.51 -27.81
N ARG A 117 5.82 12.81 -27.36
CA ARG A 117 4.55 12.67 -28.11
C ARG A 117 3.95 14.04 -28.47
N LEU A 118 3.91 15.00 -27.54
CA LEU A 118 3.43 16.35 -27.83
C LEU A 118 4.28 17.09 -28.88
N VAL A 119 5.59 16.83 -28.92
CA VAL A 119 6.47 17.37 -29.96
C VAL A 119 6.16 16.72 -31.31
N ASP A 120 6.03 15.39 -31.35
CA ASP A 120 5.77 14.60 -32.55
C ASP A 120 4.38 14.92 -33.15
N ASP A 121 3.38 15.14 -32.28
CA ASP A 121 2.01 15.56 -32.64
C ASP A 121 1.93 17.02 -33.12
N GLY A 122 3.05 17.77 -33.07
CA GLY A 122 3.10 19.17 -33.47
C GLY A 122 2.33 20.11 -32.56
N TRP A 123 2.12 19.75 -31.29
CA TRP A 123 1.38 20.60 -30.35
C TRP A 123 2.13 21.91 -30.09
N THR A 124 1.44 23.04 -30.31
CA THR A 124 2.00 24.41 -30.23
C THR A 124 1.65 25.14 -28.93
N GLY A 125 0.67 24.65 -28.17
CA GLY A 125 0.28 25.24 -26.88
C GLY A 125 -0.72 26.39 -26.95
N GLU A 126 -1.24 26.72 -28.13
CA GLU A 126 -2.26 27.76 -28.29
C GLU A 126 -3.67 27.24 -27.93
N PRO A 127 -4.43 27.98 -27.09
CA PRO A 127 -5.82 27.67 -26.82
C PRO A 127 -6.64 27.84 -28.11
N GLY A 128 -7.35 26.79 -28.51
CA GLY A 128 -8.23 26.80 -29.69
C GLY A 128 -7.80 25.90 -30.86
N ARG A 129 -6.57 25.37 -30.85
CA ARG A 129 -6.06 24.41 -31.85
C ARG A 129 -5.77 23.04 -31.24
N ALA A 130 -6.71 22.51 -30.46
CA ALA A 130 -6.60 21.15 -29.94
C ALA A 130 -6.88 20.14 -31.07
N THR A 131 -5.83 19.58 -31.65
CA THR A 131 -5.88 18.33 -32.40
C THR A 131 -6.34 17.23 -31.45
N VAL A 132 -7.50 16.64 -31.76
CA VAL A 132 -8.06 15.51 -31.02
C VAL A 132 -7.16 14.29 -31.25
N PRO A 133 -6.71 13.56 -30.20
CA PRO A 133 -5.98 12.31 -30.39
C PRO A 133 -7.01 11.19 -30.59
N GLY A 134 -7.13 10.67 -31.82
CA GLY A 134 -8.07 9.58 -32.10
C GLY A 134 -8.45 9.30 -33.55
N ALA A 135 -7.78 9.90 -34.54
CA ALA A 135 -7.98 9.53 -35.95
C ALA A 135 -6.62 9.21 -36.57
N GLY A 136 -6.31 7.91 -36.66
CA GLY A 136 -5.18 7.42 -37.45
C GLY A 136 -5.34 7.84 -38.92
N GLY A 137 -4.23 8.28 -39.50
CA GLY A 137 -3.98 8.27 -40.95
C GLY A 137 -5.05 8.91 -41.84
N ALA A 138 -5.10 10.24 -41.89
CA ALA A 138 -5.66 10.91 -43.06
C ALA A 138 -4.98 12.27 -43.26
N LYS A 139 -4.66 12.55 -44.52
CA LYS A 139 -4.06 13.80 -45.03
C LYS A 139 -4.70 15.04 -44.39
N LYS A 140 -3.86 16.05 -44.12
CA LYS A 140 -4.24 17.43 -43.76
C LYS A 140 -5.64 17.81 -44.26
N PRO A 141 -6.64 18.03 -43.38
CA PRO A 141 -7.79 18.80 -43.78
C PRO A 141 -7.39 20.27 -43.71
N ASN A 142 -7.60 20.95 -44.83
CA ASN A 142 -7.45 22.38 -45.01
C ASN A 142 -8.22 23.12 -43.89
N ALA A 143 -7.60 24.16 -43.31
CA ALA A 143 -8.13 24.88 -42.14
C ALA A 143 -9.30 25.83 -42.47
N ASP A 144 -10.08 25.54 -43.51
CA ASP A 144 -11.11 26.42 -44.07
C ASP A 144 -12.45 25.73 -44.33
N ALA A 145 -12.73 24.60 -43.66
CA ALA A 145 -14.06 23.99 -43.72
C ALA A 145 -14.99 24.63 -42.68
N PRO A 146 -16.01 25.42 -43.09
CA PRO A 146 -17.00 25.93 -42.15
C PRO A 146 -17.86 24.77 -41.66
N ARG A 147 -18.10 24.72 -40.34
CA ARG A 147 -19.13 23.82 -39.78
C ARG A 147 -20.47 24.10 -40.50
N PRO A 148 -21.16 23.06 -41.03
CA PRO A 148 -22.36 23.23 -41.83
C PRO A 148 -23.53 23.67 -40.93
N GLY A 149 -23.71 24.98 -40.76
CA GLY A 149 -24.85 25.54 -40.04
C GLY A 149 -24.71 27.00 -39.66
N THR A 150 -23.50 27.46 -39.28
CA THR A 150 -23.35 28.75 -38.58
C THR A 150 -22.80 29.89 -39.46
N ALA A 151 -21.91 29.60 -40.42
CA ALA A 151 -21.46 30.59 -41.42
C ALA A 151 -22.63 31.10 -42.29
N THR A 152 -23.64 30.25 -42.49
CA THR A 152 -24.76 30.53 -43.38
C THR A 152 -25.60 31.73 -42.95
N MET A 153 -25.71 32.08 -41.66
CA MET A 153 -26.58 33.18 -41.23
C MET A 153 -25.98 34.56 -41.50
N VAL A 154 -24.70 34.76 -41.13
CA VAL A 154 -24.00 36.04 -41.38
C VAL A 154 -23.75 36.22 -42.87
N GLU A 155 -23.38 35.15 -43.57
CA GLU A 155 -23.22 35.18 -45.03
C GLU A 155 -24.54 35.42 -45.77
N LYS A 156 -25.66 34.84 -45.31
CA LYS A 156 -26.99 35.16 -45.86
C LYS A 156 -27.34 36.62 -45.66
N GLU A 157 -27.05 37.23 -44.51
CA GLU A 157 -27.30 38.65 -44.29
C GLU A 157 -26.36 39.56 -45.11
N ARG A 158 -25.08 39.20 -45.24
CA ARG A 158 -24.14 39.90 -46.16
C ARG A 158 -24.60 39.79 -47.61
N ALA A 159 -24.97 38.60 -48.06
CA ALA A 159 -25.48 38.36 -49.41
C ALA A 159 -26.80 39.11 -49.66
N ARG A 160 -27.70 39.19 -48.67
CA ARG A 160 -28.93 40.00 -48.76
C ARG A 160 -28.64 41.50 -48.87
N LEU A 161 -27.65 42.00 -48.13
CA LEU A 161 -27.21 43.40 -48.23
C LEU A 161 -26.55 43.69 -49.58
N GLU A 162 -25.75 42.77 -50.11
CA GLU A 162 -25.22 42.88 -51.47
C GLU A 162 -26.31 42.82 -52.53
N VAL A 163 -27.28 41.91 -52.41
CA VAL A 163 -28.41 41.82 -53.34
C VAL A 163 -29.24 43.10 -53.27
N LEU A 164 -29.42 43.71 -52.10
CA LEU A 164 -30.10 44.99 -51.96
C LEU A 164 -29.33 46.10 -52.68
N LYS A 165 -28.00 46.19 -52.53
CA LYS A 165 -27.15 47.16 -53.24
C LYS A 165 -27.20 46.96 -54.76
N LYS A 166 -27.02 45.72 -55.23
CA LYS A 166 -27.12 45.36 -56.64
C LYS A 166 -28.52 45.57 -57.20
N ARG A 167 -29.58 45.37 -56.39
CA ARG A 167 -30.96 45.69 -56.76
C ARG A 167 -31.17 47.19 -56.82
N GLN A 168 -30.60 47.98 -55.93
CA GLN A 168 -30.67 49.45 -55.96
C GLN A 168 -30.01 50.00 -57.24
N GLU A 169 -28.81 49.54 -57.57
CA GLU A 169 -28.13 49.88 -58.83
C GLU A 169 -28.95 49.48 -60.06
N ARG A 170 -29.56 48.30 -60.03
CA ARG A 170 -30.42 47.81 -61.10
C ARG A 170 -31.77 48.50 -61.17
N GLU A 171 -32.41 48.87 -60.05
CA GLU A 171 -33.69 49.62 -60.00
C GLU A 171 -33.53 51.05 -60.50
N ILE A 172 -32.40 51.70 -60.18
CA ILE A 172 -32.06 53.02 -60.75
C ILE A 172 -31.91 52.91 -62.27
N ASN A 173 -31.20 51.88 -62.76
CA ASN A 173 -31.08 51.61 -64.19
C ASN A 173 -32.39 51.09 -64.83
N GLN A 174 -33.24 50.38 -64.08
CA GLN A 174 -34.50 49.81 -64.55
C GLN A 174 -35.66 50.81 -64.51
N MET A 175 -35.69 51.81 -63.63
CA MET A 175 -36.64 52.93 -63.76
C MET A 175 -36.45 53.68 -65.08
N LEU A 176 -35.22 53.70 -65.61
CA LEU A 176 -34.90 54.22 -66.94
C LEU A 176 -35.30 53.28 -68.10
N GLN A 177 -35.48 51.98 -67.85
CA GLN A 177 -35.73 50.97 -68.90
C GLN A 177 -37.14 50.34 -68.86
N HIS A 178 -37.88 50.43 -67.75
CA HIS A 178 -39.24 49.88 -67.58
C HIS A 178 -40.35 50.70 -68.25
N GLU A 179 -40.01 51.74 -69.03
CA GLU A 179 -40.95 52.30 -70.00
C GLU A 179 -41.03 51.48 -71.30
N THR A 180 -40.16 50.49 -71.55
CA THR A 180 -40.18 49.76 -72.84
C THR A 180 -40.67 48.32 -72.82
N GLN A 181 -40.59 47.52 -71.74
CA GLN A 181 -40.96 46.09 -71.83
C GLN A 181 -41.47 45.49 -70.51
N ARG A 182 -42.80 45.46 -70.28
CA ARG A 182 -43.38 45.03 -68.98
C ARG A 182 -44.40 43.88 -68.99
N LYS A 183 -44.55 43.04 -70.03
CA LYS A 183 -45.63 42.02 -69.95
C LYS A 183 -45.36 40.57 -70.31
N GLU A 184 -44.16 40.18 -70.74
CA GLU A 184 -43.95 38.78 -71.19
C GLU A 184 -42.97 37.95 -70.33
N LEU A 185 -42.29 38.53 -69.34
CA LEU A 185 -41.23 37.82 -68.58
C LEU A 185 -41.73 37.10 -67.31
N LEU A 186 -42.95 37.41 -66.83
CA LEU A 186 -43.46 36.88 -65.55
C LEU A 186 -43.86 35.40 -65.63
N ASP A 187 -44.43 34.95 -66.75
CA ASP A 187 -44.94 33.57 -66.87
C ASP A 187 -43.84 32.51 -67.12
N ARG A 188 -42.64 32.93 -67.59
CA ARG A 188 -41.51 32.03 -67.85
C ARG A 188 -40.65 31.75 -66.61
N GLN A 189 -40.68 32.60 -65.58
CA GLN A 189 -39.88 32.39 -64.37
C GLN A 189 -40.57 31.46 -63.37
N GLN A 190 -41.90 31.51 -63.26
CA GLN A 190 -42.65 30.70 -62.30
C GLN A 190 -42.47 29.18 -62.55
N LYS A 191 -42.51 28.76 -63.82
CA LYS A 191 -42.37 27.34 -64.20
C LYS A 191 -40.99 26.72 -63.94
N LYS A 192 -39.93 27.54 -63.75
CA LYS A 192 -38.58 27.05 -63.42
C LYS A 192 -38.38 26.86 -61.91
N VAL A 193 -39.15 27.54 -61.07
CA VAL A 193 -39.06 27.45 -59.61
C VAL A 193 -39.74 26.16 -59.13
N ASP A 194 -40.92 25.85 -59.67
CA ASP A 194 -41.70 24.66 -59.29
C ASP A 194 -40.97 23.34 -59.62
N ALA A 195 -40.18 23.30 -60.70
CA ALA A 195 -39.41 22.12 -61.10
C ALA A 195 -38.17 21.86 -60.22
N LEU A 196 -37.61 22.89 -59.59
CA LEU A 196 -36.47 22.76 -58.68
C LEU A 196 -36.90 22.36 -57.27
N GLU A 197 -38.08 22.80 -56.82
CA GLU A 197 -38.65 22.40 -55.53
C GLU A 197 -39.01 20.91 -55.48
N ALA A 198 -39.56 20.34 -56.57
CA ALA A 198 -39.84 18.90 -56.66
C ALA A 198 -38.57 18.03 -56.51
N ARG A 199 -37.44 18.44 -57.12
CA ARG A 199 -36.18 17.70 -57.08
C ARG A 199 -35.48 17.76 -55.71
N THR A 200 -35.71 18.82 -54.94
CA THR A 200 -35.15 18.97 -53.58
C THR A 200 -35.94 18.20 -52.53
N ALA A 201 -37.26 18.06 -52.71
CA ALA A 201 -38.11 17.25 -51.83
C ALA A 201 -37.80 15.74 -51.92
N GLU A 202 -37.42 15.24 -53.10
CA GLU A 202 -37.08 13.83 -53.32
C GLU A 202 -35.73 13.45 -52.68
N LEU A 203 -34.73 14.32 -52.76
CA LEU A 203 -33.42 14.14 -52.09
C LEU A 203 -33.54 14.22 -50.56
N ALA A 204 -34.50 14.97 -50.02
CA ALA A 204 -34.76 15.02 -48.58
C ALA A 204 -35.37 13.72 -48.05
N ARG A 205 -36.23 13.05 -48.83
CA ARG A 205 -36.80 11.74 -48.47
C ARG A 205 -35.74 10.63 -48.44
N GLN A 206 -34.80 10.62 -49.38
CA GLN A 206 -33.73 9.62 -49.42
C GLN A 206 -32.75 9.75 -48.23
N LYS A 207 -32.44 10.98 -47.79
CA LYS A 207 -31.61 11.21 -46.59
C LYS A 207 -32.31 10.76 -45.31
N ALA A 208 -33.61 11.00 -45.18
CA ALA A 208 -34.38 10.61 -44.00
C ALA A 208 -34.44 9.08 -43.82
N GLU A 209 -34.51 8.31 -44.91
CA GLU A 209 -34.47 6.84 -44.87
C GLU A 209 -33.07 6.32 -44.49
N HIS A 210 -32.01 6.88 -45.06
CA HIS A 210 -30.63 6.51 -44.71
C HIS A 210 -30.27 6.83 -43.24
N ASP A 211 -30.78 7.95 -42.71
CA ASP A 211 -30.57 8.32 -41.30
C ASP A 211 -31.33 7.38 -40.34
N ARG A 212 -32.49 6.86 -40.74
CA ARG A 212 -33.25 5.85 -39.98
C ARG A 212 -32.51 4.51 -39.90
N GLU A 213 -31.94 4.05 -41.01
CA GLU A 213 -31.15 2.82 -41.07
C GLU A 213 -29.86 2.91 -40.25
N TRP A 214 -29.21 4.08 -40.24
CA TRP A 214 -28.02 4.31 -39.43
C TRP A 214 -28.31 4.28 -37.92
N LEU A 215 -29.42 4.89 -37.49
CA LEU A 215 -29.87 4.85 -36.09
C LEU A 215 -30.28 3.45 -35.63
N ALA A 216 -30.84 2.62 -36.51
CA ALA A 216 -31.17 1.24 -36.21
C ALA A 216 -29.90 0.38 -35.98
N LYS A 217 -28.87 0.53 -36.82
CA LYS A 217 -27.57 -0.15 -36.66
C LYS A 217 -26.83 0.25 -35.40
N GLN A 218 -26.93 1.51 -34.98
CA GLN A 218 -26.34 1.98 -33.71
C GLN A 218 -26.98 1.33 -32.48
N ARG A 219 -28.31 1.17 -32.47
CA ARG A 219 -29.04 0.52 -31.38
C ARG A 219 -28.72 -0.99 -31.28
N GLU A 220 -28.49 -1.64 -32.41
CA GLU A 220 -28.09 -3.05 -32.46
C GLU A 220 -26.69 -3.29 -31.87
N LEU A 221 -25.74 -2.40 -32.16
CA LEU A 221 -24.39 -2.39 -31.58
C LEU A 221 -24.38 -2.12 -30.07
N GLU A 222 -25.24 -1.22 -29.57
CA GLU A 222 -25.37 -0.98 -28.12
C GLU A 222 -25.99 -2.18 -27.39
N LEU A 223 -27.01 -2.83 -27.97
CA LEU A 223 -27.62 -4.05 -27.42
C LEU A 223 -26.63 -5.21 -27.36
N ALA A 224 -25.78 -5.38 -28.39
CA ALA A 224 -24.73 -6.40 -28.41
C ALA A 224 -23.69 -6.19 -27.32
N ARG A 225 -23.26 -4.93 -27.09
CA ARG A 225 -22.29 -4.58 -26.05
C ARG A 225 -22.83 -4.82 -24.63
N VAL A 226 -24.12 -4.55 -24.41
CA VAL A 226 -24.78 -4.83 -23.12
C VAL A 226 -24.95 -6.34 -22.87
N ALA A 227 -25.16 -7.14 -23.91
CA ALA A 227 -25.22 -8.59 -23.81
C ALA A 227 -23.85 -9.21 -23.46
N GLU A 228 -22.77 -8.74 -24.09
CA GLU A 228 -21.39 -9.16 -23.80
C GLU A 228 -20.98 -8.83 -22.34
N GLN A 229 -21.35 -7.64 -21.86
CA GLN A 229 -21.10 -7.23 -20.47
C GLN A 229 -21.82 -8.14 -19.44
N ARG A 230 -23.03 -8.60 -19.76
CA ARG A 230 -23.81 -9.50 -18.89
C ARG A 230 -23.26 -10.93 -18.83
N GLU A 231 -22.65 -11.41 -19.90
CA GLU A 231 -22.00 -12.73 -19.90
C GLU A 231 -20.70 -12.70 -19.07
N LEU A 232 -19.89 -11.65 -19.20
CA LEU A 232 -18.69 -11.45 -18.37
C LEU A 232 -19.01 -11.37 -16.86
N ASP A 233 -20.12 -10.72 -16.48
CA ASP A 233 -20.58 -10.67 -15.09
C ASP A 233 -21.04 -12.04 -14.56
N ARG A 234 -21.59 -12.92 -15.42
CA ARG A 234 -21.98 -14.28 -15.06
C ARG A 234 -20.76 -15.19 -14.85
N GLU A 235 -19.75 -15.05 -15.71
CA GLU A 235 -18.48 -15.78 -15.58
C GLU A 235 -17.71 -15.34 -14.33
N ALA A 236 -17.69 -14.03 -14.02
CA ALA A 236 -17.09 -13.51 -12.79
C ALA A 236 -17.77 -14.06 -11.52
N LYS A 237 -19.10 -14.19 -11.52
CA LYS A 237 -19.85 -14.82 -10.41
C LYS A 237 -19.50 -16.30 -10.22
N ARG A 238 -19.42 -17.07 -11.31
CA ARG A 238 -19.02 -18.49 -11.25
C ARG A 238 -17.61 -18.68 -10.70
N MET A 239 -16.67 -17.84 -11.15
CA MET A 239 -15.29 -17.87 -10.66
C MET A 239 -15.17 -17.46 -9.18
N ALA A 240 -16.05 -16.58 -8.69
CA ALA A 240 -16.11 -16.22 -7.27
C ALA A 240 -16.70 -17.35 -6.40
N GLU A 241 -17.74 -18.04 -6.87
CA GLU A 241 -18.34 -19.19 -6.19
C GLU A 241 -17.37 -20.38 -6.08
N GLU A 242 -16.60 -20.67 -7.14
CA GLU A 242 -15.57 -21.72 -7.10
C GLU A 242 -14.44 -21.41 -6.13
N ARG A 243 -14.02 -20.15 -6.03
CA ARG A 243 -12.99 -19.72 -5.07
C ARG A 243 -13.47 -19.86 -3.62
N PHE A 244 -14.71 -19.45 -3.33
CA PHE A 244 -15.31 -19.59 -2.01
C PHE A 244 -15.45 -21.06 -1.58
N LYS A 245 -15.78 -21.95 -2.54
CA LYS A 245 -15.90 -23.39 -2.28
C LYS A 245 -14.55 -24.04 -1.95
N ARG A 246 -13.49 -23.70 -2.73
CA ARG A 246 -12.12 -24.19 -2.47
C ARG A 246 -11.56 -23.69 -1.13
N GLU A 247 -11.82 -22.44 -0.78
CA GLU A 247 -11.38 -21.87 0.50
C GLU A 247 -12.06 -22.54 1.70
N ARG A 248 -13.35 -22.88 1.58
CA ARG A 248 -14.11 -23.60 2.59
C ARG A 248 -13.68 -25.07 2.75
N GLU A 249 -13.27 -25.73 1.67
CA GLU A 249 -12.71 -27.10 1.71
C GLU A 249 -11.34 -27.14 2.38
N VAL A 250 -10.46 -26.18 2.08
CA VAL A 250 -9.15 -26.04 2.73
C VAL A 250 -9.29 -25.75 4.24
N GLN A 251 -10.29 -24.96 4.63
CA GLN A 251 -10.53 -24.66 6.04
C GLN A 251 -11.03 -25.89 6.82
N ARG A 252 -11.93 -26.69 6.23
CA ARG A 252 -12.38 -27.95 6.84
C ARG A 252 -11.25 -28.97 6.98
N ALA A 253 -10.39 -29.09 5.98
CA ALA A 253 -9.22 -29.98 6.04
C ALA A 253 -8.25 -29.57 7.17
N LYS A 254 -8.03 -28.27 7.37
CA LYS A 254 -7.20 -27.75 8.48
C LYS A 254 -7.82 -28.05 9.85
N GLU A 255 -9.13 -27.87 10.01
CA GLU A 255 -9.83 -28.17 11.27
C GLU A 255 -9.82 -29.68 11.61
N GLU A 256 -9.90 -30.56 10.62
CA GLU A 256 -9.80 -32.00 10.82
C GLU A 256 -8.38 -32.45 11.18
N GLU A 257 -7.36 -31.89 10.53
CA GLU A 257 -5.95 -32.10 10.88
C GLU A 257 -5.64 -31.62 12.30
N GLU A 258 -6.17 -30.46 12.71
CA GLU A 258 -5.96 -29.93 14.06
C GLU A 258 -6.67 -30.78 15.13
N LYS A 259 -7.86 -31.32 14.83
CA LYS A 259 -8.55 -32.29 15.69
C LYS A 259 -7.80 -33.61 15.79
N ARG A 260 -7.17 -34.08 14.70
CA ARG A 260 -6.35 -35.30 14.68
C ARG A 260 -5.10 -35.14 15.55
N LEU A 261 -4.39 -34.02 15.40
CA LEU A 261 -3.22 -33.68 16.23
C LEU A 261 -3.57 -33.56 17.72
N LYS A 262 -4.72 -32.96 18.07
CA LYS A 262 -5.19 -32.88 19.47
C LYS A 262 -5.52 -34.26 20.06
N ARG A 263 -6.12 -35.16 19.28
CA ARG A 263 -6.40 -36.55 19.70
C ARG A 263 -5.11 -37.35 19.90
N GLU A 264 -4.15 -37.21 18.98
CA GLU A 264 -2.88 -37.91 19.07
C GLU A 264 -2.00 -37.40 20.24
N ALA A 265 -2.02 -36.09 20.51
CA ALA A 265 -1.38 -35.50 21.68
C ALA A 265 -1.99 -36.01 23.00
N TYR A 266 -3.34 -36.09 23.06
CA TYR A 266 -4.05 -36.63 24.23
C TYR A 266 -3.74 -38.12 24.46
N ALA A 267 -3.67 -38.92 23.39
CA ALA A 267 -3.33 -40.34 23.49
C ALA A 267 -1.90 -40.56 24.02
N ARG A 268 -0.92 -39.79 23.53
CA ARG A 268 0.47 -39.85 24.02
C ARG A 268 0.62 -39.39 25.48
N GLU A 269 -0.20 -38.43 25.92
CA GLU A 269 -0.21 -37.99 27.32
C GLU A 269 -0.80 -39.06 28.26
N LEU A 270 -1.87 -39.74 27.82
CA LEU A 270 -2.47 -40.85 28.54
C LEU A 270 -1.50 -42.04 28.68
N GLU A 271 -0.76 -42.35 27.61
CA GLU A 271 0.22 -43.44 27.60
C GLU A 271 1.43 -43.17 28.51
N ARG A 272 1.89 -41.91 28.58
CA ARG A 272 2.92 -41.50 29.55
C ARG A 272 2.42 -41.62 30.99
N ARG A 273 1.18 -41.18 31.26
CA ARG A 273 0.55 -41.32 32.58
C ARG A 273 0.42 -42.77 33.00
N ALA A 274 -0.03 -43.64 32.10
CA ALA A 274 -0.15 -45.08 32.34
C ALA A 274 1.22 -45.70 32.67
N LYS A 275 2.27 -45.44 31.89
CA LYS A 275 3.63 -45.95 32.16
C LYS A 275 4.21 -45.44 33.48
N THR A 276 3.95 -44.18 33.84
CA THR A 276 4.37 -43.67 35.16
C THR A 276 3.56 -44.25 36.32
N ALA A 277 2.29 -44.61 36.11
CA ALA A 277 1.46 -45.25 37.12
C ALA A 277 1.82 -46.72 37.31
N GLU A 278 2.11 -47.45 36.23
CA GLU A 278 2.61 -48.83 36.28
C GLU A 278 3.96 -48.91 36.97
N ALA A 279 4.91 -48.03 36.63
CA ALA A 279 6.20 -47.98 37.32
C ALA A 279 6.05 -47.68 38.83
N ARG A 280 5.14 -46.78 39.21
CA ARG A 280 4.85 -46.52 40.64
C ARG A 280 4.24 -47.73 41.34
N ALA A 281 3.26 -48.39 40.72
CA ALA A 281 2.64 -49.60 41.26
C ALA A 281 3.64 -50.77 41.42
N GLU A 282 4.58 -50.91 40.49
CA GLU A 282 5.66 -51.90 40.56
C GLU A 282 6.65 -51.57 41.69
N THR A 283 6.98 -50.29 41.86
CA THR A 283 7.83 -49.83 42.97
C THR A 283 7.15 -50.04 44.33
N ASP A 284 5.85 -49.75 44.42
CA ASP A 284 5.05 -49.94 45.64
C ASP A 284 4.89 -51.43 45.99
N ARG A 285 4.78 -52.31 44.99
CA ARG A 285 4.82 -53.78 45.19
C ARG A 285 6.16 -54.24 45.75
N ILE A 286 7.27 -53.77 45.20
CA ILE A 286 8.62 -54.14 45.68
C ILE A 286 8.82 -53.66 47.13
N LEU A 287 8.34 -52.47 47.47
CA LEU A 287 8.42 -51.93 48.84
C LEU A 287 7.51 -52.69 49.81
N ALA A 288 6.31 -53.10 49.39
CA ALA A 288 5.42 -53.94 50.19
C ALA A 288 6.03 -55.33 50.46
N ASP A 289 6.60 -55.98 49.44
CA ASP A 289 7.27 -57.28 49.57
C ASP A 289 8.49 -57.20 50.49
N GLN A 290 9.25 -56.10 50.44
CA GLN A 290 10.36 -55.85 51.37
C GLN A 290 9.87 -55.64 52.81
N ALA A 291 8.79 -54.88 53.00
CA ALA A 291 8.19 -54.66 54.31
C ALA A 291 7.62 -55.95 54.93
N GLU A 292 7.06 -56.84 54.11
CA GLU A 292 6.51 -58.12 54.54
C GLU A 292 7.62 -59.12 54.90
N ARG A 293 8.73 -59.15 54.14
CA ARG A 293 9.93 -59.92 54.50
C ARG A 293 10.58 -59.46 55.81
N VAL A 294 10.61 -58.15 56.06
CA VAL A 294 11.09 -57.59 57.33
C VAL A 294 10.15 -57.96 58.48
N ARG A 295 8.83 -57.92 58.27
CA ARG A 295 7.82 -58.31 59.27
C ARG A 295 7.91 -59.80 59.61
N GLN A 296 8.10 -60.66 58.62
CA GLN A 296 8.28 -62.11 58.81
C GLN A 296 9.58 -62.42 59.57
N ARG A 297 10.70 -61.75 59.25
CA ARG A 297 11.95 -61.87 60.02
C ARG A 297 11.80 -61.41 61.47
N LYS A 298 11.06 -60.32 61.69
CA LYS A 298 10.80 -59.81 63.05
C LYS A 298 9.98 -60.80 63.88
N MET A 299 8.92 -61.38 63.30
CA MET A 299 8.15 -62.44 63.98
C MET A 299 8.98 -63.69 64.28
N GLN A 300 9.87 -64.11 63.38
CA GLN A 300 10.77 -65.25 63.61
C GLN A 300 11.80 -64.96 64.72
N MET A 301 12.30 -63.73 64.80
CA MET A 301 13.21 -63.29 65.86
C MET A 301 12.50 -63.22 67.22
N ASP A 302 11.30 -62.63 67.27
CA ASP A 302 10.49 -62.51 68.50
C ASP A 302 10.07 -63.90 69.03
N ALA A 303 9.76 -64.86 68.15
CA ALA A 303 9.47 -66.25 68.53
C ALA A 303 10.72 -66.99 69.08
N ALA A 304 11.88 -66.81 68.44
CA ALA A 304 13.13 -67.41 68.91
C ALA A 304 13.61 -66.83 70.25
N ASP A 305 13.35 -65.54 70.50
CA ASP A 305 13.70 -64.88 71.76
C ASP A 305 12.72 -65.24 72.90
N ALA A 306 11.45 -65.47 72.59
CA ALA A 306 10.48 -66.01 73.55
C ALA A 306 10.82 -67.46 73.99
N GLU A 307 11.34 -68.29 73.08
CA GLU A 307 11.79 -69.65 73.42
C GLU A 307 13.09 -69.65 74.24
N ARG A 308 14.04 -68.75 73.92
CA ARG A 308 15.25 -68.55 74.73
C ARG A 308 14.93 -68.08 76.14
N ALA A 309 13.99 -67.15 76.31
CA ALA A 309 13.58 -66.65 77.62
C ALA A 309 12.93 -67.74 78.50
N LYS A 310 12.13 -68.63 77.90
CA LYS A 310 11.52 -69.77 78.63
C LYS A 310 12.56 -70.82 79.05
N ARG A 311 13.55 -71.13 78.21
CA ARG A 311 14.66 -72.03 78.57
C ARG A 311 15.53 -71.45 79.69
N LEU A 312 15.83 -70.14 79.62
CA LEU A 312 16.66 -69.47 80.62
C LEU A 312 15.99 -69.43 82.01
N GLN A 313 14.66 -69.26 82.07
CA GLN A 313 13.90 -69.30 83.33
C GLN A 313 13.82 -70.70 83.95
N GLN A 314 13.72 -71.76 83.14
CA GLN A 314 13.70 -73.15 83.61
C GLN A 314 15.08 -73.57 84.14
N GLU A 315 16.17 -73.21 83.44
CA GLU A 315 17.54 -73.53 83.86
C GLU A 315 17.99 -72.74 85.12
N ALA A 316 17.49 -71.51 85.30
CA ALA A 316 17.75 -70.70 86.49
C ALA A 316 17.07 -71.26 87.75
N HIS A 317 15.88 -71.85 87.61
CA HIS A 317 15.14 -72.43 88.74
C HIS A 317 15.78 -73.74 89.24
N GLU A 318 16.25 -74.59 88.32
CA GLU A 318 16.93 -75.86 88.64
C GLU A 318 18.32 -75.63 89.25
N ARG A 319 19.09 -74.65 88.77
CA ARG A 319 20.40 -74.29 89.33
C ARG A 319 20.32 -73.70 90.74
N HIS A 320 19.22 -73.04 91.10
CA HIS A 320 19.04 -72.48 92.43
C HIS A 320 18.80 -73.57 93.49
N LEU A 321 18.01 -74.58 93.16
CA LEU A 321 17.72 -75.72 94.03
C LEU A 321 18.95 -76.62 94.25
N ALA A 322 19.74 -76.89 93.19
CA ALA A 322 20.95 -77.71 93.29
C ALA A 322 22.11 -77.05 94.07
N ASN A 323 22.16 -75.70 94.13
CA ASN A 323 23.20 -74.97 94.87
C ASN A 323 22.95 -74.91 96.38
N ILE A 324 21.70 -75.02 96.83
CA ILE A 324 21.36 -75.04 98.27
C ILE A 324 21.80 -76.36 98.92
N GLU A 325 21.71 -77.49 98.21
CA GLU A 325 22.14 -78.80 98.70
C GLU A 325 23.67 -78.98 98.72
N LYS A 326 24.38 -78.36 97.78
CA LYS A 326 25.86 -78.43 97.72
C LYS A 326 26.54 -77.53 98.76
N ARG A 327 25.88 -76.46 99.21
CA ARG A 327 26.40 -75.55 100.26
C ARG A 327 26.48 -76.25 101.64
N LYS A 328 25.49 -77.08 101.98
CA LYS A 328 25.47 -77.86 103.24
C LYS A 328 26.52 -78.98 103.30
N LYS A 329 26.92 -79.55 102.16
CA LYS A 329 27.93 -80.64 102.08
C LYS A 329 29.38 -80.13 101.95
N ALA A 330 29.57 -78.85 101.61
CA ALA A 330 30.89 -78.22 101.51
C ALA A 330 31.37 -77.62 102.86
N GLU A 331 30.46 -77.17 103.73
CA GLU A 331 30.80 -76.67 105.08
C GLU A 331 31.34 -77.76 106.02
N GLN A 332 30.96 -79.03 105.81
CA GLN A 332 31.43 -80.17 106.61
C GLN A 332 32.82 -80.70 106.23
N ARG A 333 33.41 -80.24 105.11
CA ARG A 333 34.76 -80.64 104.67
C ARG A 333 35.85 -79.62 105.04
N ILE A 334 35.46 -78.45 105.52
CA ILE A 334 36.38 -77.33 105.84
C ILE A 334 36.92 -77.43 107.28
N THR A 335 36.40 -78.33 108.11
CA THR A 335 36.91 -78.58 109.47
C THR A 335 38.01 -79.64 109.55
N SER A 336 38.28 -80.40 108.49
CA SER A 336 39.28 -81.50 108.49
C SER A 336 40.59 -81.17 107.75
N ALA A 337 40.75 -79.94 107.23
CA ALA A 337 41.90 -79.52 106.42
C ALA A 337 42.86 -78.56 107.16
N LEU A 338 43.00 -78.73 108.49
CA LEU A 338 43.90 -77.96 109.35
C LEU A 338 45.11 -78.77 109.87
N ALA A 339 45.52 -79.82 109.15
CA ALA A 339 46.68 -80.64 109.48
C ALA A 339 47.80 -80.65 108.41
N SER A 340 47.58 -80.03 107.23
CA SER A 340 48.54 -80.05 106.11
C SER A 340 49.18 -78.68 105.77
N SER A 341 49.11 -77.71 106.69
CA SER A 341 49.48 -76.31 106.40
C SER A 341 50.96 -75.95 106.60
N HIS A 342 51.82 -76.84 107.11
CA HIS A 342 53.22 -76.47 107.39
C HIS A 342 54.21 -76.71 106.23
N GLU A 343 53.85 -77.50 105.21
CA GLU A 343 54.75 -77.83 104.09
C GLU A 343 54.52 -76.97 102.83
N ILE A 344 53.38 -76.27 102.73
CA ILE A 344 53.01 -75.44 101.56
C ILE A 344 53.64 -74.04 101.60
N LEU A 345 54.07 -73.55 102.77
CA LEU A 345 54.54 -72.16 102.93
C LEU A 345 55.92 -71.89 102.29
N ARG A 346 56.76 -72.89 102.05
CA ARG A 346 58.03 -72.69 101.32
C ARG A 346 57.89 -72.64 99.80
N LYS A 347 56.93 -73.35 99.20
CA LYS A 347 56.69 -73.31 97.74
C LYS A 347 55.93 -72.06 97.27
N ARG A 348 55.26 -71.35 98.18
CA ARG A 348 54.36 -70.22 97.85
C ARG A 348 55.07 -68.90 97.53
N ARG A 349 56.36 -68.75 97.87
CA ARG A 349 57.13 -67.52 97.62
C ARG A 349 57.73 -67.48 96.21
N ASP A 350 58.30 -68.59 95.76
CA ASP A 350 58.97 -68.68 94.45
C ASP A 350 57.97 -68.75 93.26
N ASP A 351 56.74 -69.19 93.52
CA ASP A 351 55.64 -69.21 92.53
C ASP A 351 54.90 -67.86 92.42
N PHE A 352 55.00 -67.00 93.44
CA PHE A 352 54.40 -65.66 93.43
C PHE A 352 55.23 -64.70 92.57
N GLU A 353 56.56 -64.71 92.75
CA GLU A 353 57.46 -63.82 92.00
C GLU A 353 57.54 -64.13 90.50
N ARG A 354 57.43 -65.41 90.11
CA ARG A 354 57.34 -65.78 88.68
C ARG A 354 56.02 -65.31 88.05
N LYS A 355 54.91 -65.39 88.79
CA LYS A 355 53.61 -64.94 88.30
C LYS A 355 53.51 -63.41 88.17
N GLU A 356 54.15 -62.63 89.04
CA GLU A 356 54.15 -61.17 88.89
C GLU A 356 54.93 -60.72 87.65
N ARG A 357 56.12 -61.29 87.38
CA ARG A 357 56.91 -60.93 86.19
C ARG A 357 56.19 -61.33 84.89
N ASP A 358 55.62 -62.52 84.83
CA ASP A 358 54.86 -62.96 83.64
C ASP A 358 53.55 -62.19 83.45
N ALA A 359 52.96 -61.65 84.51
CA ALA A 359 51.77 -60.80 84.43
C ALA A 359 52.12 -59.38 83.97
N GLU A 360 53.26 -58.82 84.42
CA GLU A 360 53.71 -57.49 84.04
C GLU A 360 54.16 -57.42 82.57
N VAL A 361 54.86 -58.44 82.08
CA VAL A 361 55.23 -58.57 80.65
C VAL A 361 53.97 -58.65 79.78
N ARG A 362 52.99 -59.47 80.16
CA ARG A 362 51.71 -59.57 79.45
C ARG A 362 50.90 -58.27 79.50
N ARG A 363 50.96 -57.50 80.60
CA ARG A 363 50.31 -56.19 80.71
C ARG A 363 50.94 -55.17 79.76
N LEU A 364 52.27 -55.14 79.69
CA LEU A 364 53.01 -54.23 78.82
C LEU A 364 52.84 -54.57 77.32
N GLU A 365 52.75 -55.85 76.98
CA GLU A 365 52.45 -56.30 75.62
C GLU A 365 51.01 -55.96 75.21
N LEU A 366 50.02 -56.21 76.08
CA LEU A 366 48.64 -55.78 75.87
C LEU A 366 48.51 -54.27 75.74
N GLU A 367 49.19 -53.48 76.58
CA GLU A 367 49.12 -52.01 76.52
C GLU A 367 49.76 -51.47 75.21
N LYS A 368 50.83 -52.10 74.71
CA LYS A 368 51.43 -51.75 73.41
C LYS A 368 50.55 -52.14 72.23
N GLU A 369 49.92 -53.31 72.27
CA GLU A 369 48.95 -53.74 71.26
C GLU A 369 47.70 -52.85 71.27
N GLU A 370 47.19 -52.49 72.44
CA GLU A 370 46.07 -51.56 72.60
C GLU A 370 46.41 -50.18 72.03
N LYS A 371 47.57 -49.60 72.36
CA LYS A 371 48.02 -48.32 71.80
C LYS A 371 48.16 -48.36 70.27
N ARG A 372 48.76 -49.42 69.71
CA ARG A 372 48.85 -49.61 68.25
C ARG A 372 47.46 -49.76 67.61
N SER A 373 46.55 -50.47 68.27
CA SER A 373 45.17 -50.63 67.78
C SER A 373 44.39 -49.30 67.82
N MET A 374 44.62 -48.47 68.84
CA MET A 374 43.99 -47.17 69.00
C MET A 374 44.55 -46.14 68.00
N GLU A 375 45.86 -46.16 67.74
CA GLU A 375 46.48 -45.34 66.69
C GLU A 375 45.99 -45.73 65.29
N MET A 376 45.91 -47.03 64.99
CA MET A 376 45.34 -47.52 63.73
C MET A 376 43.86 -47.13 63.58
N LYS A 377 43.06 -47.22 64.65
CA LYS A 377 41.67 -46.74 64.65
C LYS A 377 41.58 -45.24 64.40
N ARG A 378 42.43 -44.44 65.05
CA ARG A 378 42.47 -42.98 64.87
C ARG A 378 42.89 -42.58 63.45
N GLN A 379 43.85 -43.28 62.84
CA GLN A 379 44.22 -43.09 61.44
C GLN A 379 43.06 -43.45 60.50
N GLN A 380 42.39 -44.58 60.73
CA GLN A 380 41.21 -44.97 59.95
C GLN A 380 40.05 -43.98 60.11
N GLU A 381 39.85 -43.38 61.28
CA GLU A 381 38.84 -42.34 61.50
C GLU A 381 39.17 -41.06 60.73
N LEU A 382 40.43 -40.62 60.74
CA LEU A 382 40.91 -39.47 59.97
C LEU A 382 40.79 -39.70 58.46
N GLU A 383 41.12 -40.89 57.95
CA GLU A 383 40.93 -41.25 56.55
C GLU A 383 39.44 -41.24 56.17
N LYS A 384 38.57 -41.83 57.01
CA LYS A 384 37.12 -41.78 56.81
C LYS A 384 36.55 -40.37 56.85
N GLU A 385 37.15 -39.46 57.62
CA GLU A 385 36.75 -38.06 57.69
C GLU A 385 37.21 -37.28 56.45
N ARG A 386 38.44 -37.51 55.97
CA ARG A 386 38.93 -36.97 54.69
C ARG A 386 38.12 -37.49 53.51
N ASP A 387 37.77 -38.77 53.50
CA ASP A 387 36.90 -39.36 52.47
C ASP A 387 35.50 -38.74 52.49
N ARG A 388 34.95 -38.47 53.68
CA ARG A 388 33.67 -37.77 53.83
C ARG A 388 33.75 -36.34 53.29
N GLN A 389 34.81 -35.62 53.61
CA GLN A 389 35.04 -34.27 53.09
C GLN A 389 35.24 -34.25 51.58
N ASN A 390 36.04 -35.16 51.02
CA ASN A 390 36.25 -35.28 49.58
C ASN A 390 34.94 -35.60 48.86
N LYS A 391 34.15 -36.56 49.36
CA LYS A 391 32.83 -36.88 48.80
C LYS A 391 31.87 -35.68 48.84
N TYR A 392 31.90 -34.89 49.92
CA TYR A 392 31.11 -33.68 50.02
C TYR A 392 31.54 -32.62 48.99
N LEU A 393 32.84 -32.35 48.86
CA LEU A 393 33.38 -31.40 47.90
C LEU A 393 33.04 -31.81 46.46
N THR A 394 33.24 -33.09 46.11
CA THR A 394 32.87 -33.61 44.78
C THR A 394 31.36 -33.52 44.54
N ALA A 395 30.53 -33.77 45.55
CA ALA A 395 29.08 -33.59 45.41
C ALA A 395 28.68 -32.13 45.19
N VAL A 396 29.34 -31.19 45.86
CA VAL A 396 29.15 -29.74 45.66
C VAL A 396 29.57 -29.32 44.25
N GLU A 397 30.75 -29.77 43.77
CA GLU A 397 31.23 -29.49 42.42
C GLU A 397 30.27 -30.02 41.33
N ILE A 398 29.73 -31.23 41.52
CA ILE A 398 28.74 -31.81 40.60
C ILE A 398 27.45 -30.98 40.59
N GLU A 399 26.96 -30.57 41.77
CA GLU A 399 25.77 -29.72 41.90
C GLU A 399 25.99 -28.33 41.29
N GLU A 400 27.16 -27.71 41.49
CA GLU A 400 27.53 -26.45 40.87
C GLU A 400 27.66 -26.58 39.34
N GLY A 401 28.28 -27.65 38.86
CA GLY A 401 28.36 -27.98 37.44
C GLY A 401 26.98 -28.15 36.82
N ARG A 402 26.06 -28.82 37.51
CA ARG A 402 24.67 -28.98 37.08
C ARG A 402 23.93 -27.64 37.05
N LYS A 403 24.06 -26.82 38.09
CA LYS A 403 23.45 -25.47 38.14
C LYS A 403 23.98 -24.59 37.02
N LYS A 404 25.29 -24.62 36.77
CA LYS A 404 25.93 -23.89 35.66
C LYS A 404 25.41 -24.38 34.32
N ALA A 405 25.37 -25.68 34.07
CA ALA A 405 24.83 -26.24 32.83
C ALA A 405 23.36 -25.85 32.59
N ILE A 406 22.54 -25.79 33.65
CA ILE A 406 21.15 -25.32 33.55
C ILE A 406 21.10 -23.83 33.20
N ARG A 407 21.93 -22.99 33.82
CA ARG A 407 22.02 -21.54 33.53
C ARG A 407 22.49 -21.30 32.10
N ASP A 408 23.58 -21.93 31.68
CA ASP A 408 24.13 -21.79 30.33
C ASP A 408 23.09 -22.20 29.27
N LYS A 409 22.32 -23.26 29.53
CA LYS A 409 21.22 -23.68 28.66
C LYS A 409 20.05 -22.69 28.64
N ALA A 410 19.76 -22.03 29.76
CA ALA A 410 18.73 -21.00 29.82
C ALA A 410 19.17 -19.74 29.06
N GLU A 411 20.41 -19.29 29.26
CA GLU A 411 20.98 -18.15 28.53
C GLU A 411 21.08 -18.42 27.02
N ALA A 412 21.49 -19.61 26.60
CA ALA A 412 21.53 -19.97 25.18
C ALA A 412 20.13 -19.89 24.54
N LYS A 413 19.10 -20.41 25.23
CA LYS A 413 17.71 -20.30 24.78
C LYS A 413 17.21 -18.86 24.76
N GLU A 414 17.58 -18.05 25.75
CA GLU A 414 17.21 -16.64 25.79
C GLU A 414 17.83 -15.88 24.62
N ARG A 415 19.11 -16.15 24.29
CA ARG A 415 19.78 -15.59 23.11
C ARG A 415 19.09 -16.01 21.82
N GLU A 416 18.77 -17.30 21.64
CA GLU A 416 18.02 -17.79 20.48
C GLU A 416 16.65 -17.10 20.36
N MET A 417 15.92 -16.96 21.47
CA MET A 417 14.62 -16.29 21.49
C MET A 417 14.74 -14.78 21.19
N ALA A 418 15.79 -14.12 21.69
CA ALA A 418 16.07 -12.71 21.41
C ALA A 418 16.43 -12.49 19.94
N GLU A 419 17.22 -13.38 19.34
CA GLU A 419 17.56 -13.34 17.91
C GLU A 419 16.31 -13.54 17.03
N LEU A 420 15.46 -14.50 17.38
CA LEU A 420 14.18 -14.72 16.70
C LEU A 420 13.24 -13.52 16.84
N ALA A 421 13.15 -12.92 18.03
CA ALA A 421 12.36 -11.72 18.27
C ALA A 421 12.88 -10.53 17.46
N ALA A 422 14.20 -10.34 17.40
CA ALA A 422 14.84 -9.29 16.59
C ALA A 422 14.63 -9.52 15.08
N ALA A 423 14.69 -10.77 14.60
CA ALA A 423 14.39 -11.11 13.22
C ALA A 423 12.92 -10.82 12.86
N ARG A 424 11.97 -11.24 13.71
CA ARG A 424 10.54 -10.94 13.53
C ARG A 424 10.26 -9.45 13.54
N LYS A 425 10.88 -8.70 14.46
CA LYS A 425 10.74 -7.23 14.53
C LYS A 425 11.23 -6.58 13.24
N ARG A 426 12.41 -6.98 12.74
CA ARG A 426 12.95 -6.50 11.45
C ARG A 426 11.98 -6.77 10.30
N GLU A 427 11.45 -7.98 10.19
CA GLU A 427 10.46 -8.34 9.15
C GLU A 427 9.16 -7.51 9.26
N GLN A 428 8.66 -7.30 10.48
CA GLN A 428 7.47 -6.49 10.72
C GLN A 428 7.69 -5.01 10.39
N ASP A 429 8.87 -4.47 10.72
CA ASP A 429 9.25 -3.09 10.40
C ASP A 429 9.34 -2.89 8.89
N ILE A 430 9.95 -3.85 8.16
CA ILE A 430 9.96 -3.86 6.70
C ILE A 430 8.52 -3.85 6.17
N ARG A 431 7.69 -4.83 6.56
CA ARG A 431 6.28 -4.93 6.13
C ARG A 431 5.45 -3.70 6.47
N ARG A 432 5.73 -3.02 7.59
CA ARG A 432 5.08 -1.76 7.94
C ARG A 432 5.41 -0.70 6.90
N VAL A 433 6.68 -0.51 6.59
CA VAL A 433 7.15 0.47 5.58
C VAL A 433 6.59 0.14 4.20
N GLU A 434 6.49 -1.14 3.83
CA GLU A 434 5.87 -1.51 2.55
C GLU A 434 4.39 -1.13 2.47
N ARG A 435 3.62 -1.41 3.53
CA ARG A 435 2.20 -1.07 3.58
C ARG A 435 1.97 0.44 3.62
N GLU A 436 2.78 1.17 4.37
CA GLU A 436 2.74 2.63 4.40
C GLU A 436 3.01 3.22 3.01
N PHE A 437 4.02 2.69 2.31
CA PHE A 437 4.34 3.11 0.94
C PHE A 437 3.22 2.79 -0.05
N GLU A 438 2.64 1.58 0.02
CA GLU A 438 1.51 1.22 -0.84
C GLU A 438 0.28 2.09 -0.60
N LEU A 439 -0.03 2.38 0.66
CA LEU A 439 -1.12 3.28 1.02
C LEU A 439 -0.87 4.68 0.46
N LYS A 440 0.34 5.22 0.66
CA LYS A 440 0.75 6.51 0.11
C LYS A 440 0.60 6.53 -1.41
N ARG A 441 1.11 5.51 -2.12
CA ARG A 441 0.99 5.39 -3.58
C ARG A 441 -0.47 5.38 -4.06
N ARG A 442 -1.39 4.80 -3.30
CA ARG A 442 -2.83 4.84 -3.62
C ARG A 442 -3.40 6.24 -3.45
N LEU A 443 -3.04 6.94 -2.37
CA LEU A 443 -3.45 8.32 -2.12
C LEU A 443 -2.90 9.26 -3.20
N ASP A 444 -1.61 9.13 -3.52
CA ASP A 444 -0.94 9.90 -4.59
C ASP A 444 -1.66 9.71 -5.93
N ARG A 445 -2.06 8.48 -6.27
CA ARG A 445 -2.83 8.20 -7.49
C ARG A 445 -4.20 8.87 -7.49
N VAL A 446 -4.89 8.91 -6.35
CA VAL A 446 -6.18 9.60 -6.25
C VAL A 446 -5.99 11.11 -6.45
N ASP A 447 -4.94 11.69 -5.87
CA ASP A 447 -4.58 13.10 -6.05
C ASP A 447 -4.21 13.41 -7.51
N GLU A 448 -3.41 12.57 -8.16
CA GLU A 448 -3.11 12.66 -9.60
C GLU A 448 -4.40 12.70 -10.44
N ILE A 449 -5.37 11.83 -10.14
CA ILE A 449 -6.67 11.81 -10.82
C ILE A 449 -7.46 13.10 -10.57
N GLN A 450 -7.46 13.61 -9.33
CA GLN A 450 -8.14 14.87 -9.00
C GLN A 450 -7.52 16.05 -9.75
N LYS A 451 -6.19 16.12 -9.81
CA LYS A 451 -5.43 17.12 -10.58
C LYS A 451 -5.77 17.07 -12.07
N VAL A 452 -5.75 15.88 -12.67
CA VAL A 452 -6.14 15.69 -14.09
C VAL A 452 -7.58 16.13 -14.33
N ASN A 453 -8.53 15.71 -13.48
CA ASN A 453 -9.94 16.08 -13.62
C ASN A 453 -10.16 17.60 -13.49
N LEU A 454 -9.44 18.25 -12.57
CA LEU A 454 -9.51 19.69 -12.39
C LEU A 454 -9.01 20.43 -13.64
N TYR A 455 -7.87 20.00 -14.20
CA TYR A 455 -7.35 20.54 -15.46
C TYR A 455 -8.32 20.33 -16.63
N GLN A 456 -8.88 19.14 -16.78
CA GLN A 456 -9.87 18.84 -17.82
C GLN A 456 -11.11 19.71 -17.70
N ARG A 457 -11.61 19.91 -16.47
CA ARG A 457 -12.75 20.80 -16.20
C ARG A 457 -12.43 22.24 -16.59
N GLN A 458 -11.25 22.74 -16.23
CA GLN A 458 -10.84 24.09 -16.58
C GLN A 458 -10.68 24.26 -18.10
N SER A 459 -10.02 23.31 -18.77
CA SER A 459 -9.87 23.34 -20.23
C SER A 459 -11.23 23.29 -20.95
N LEU A 460 -12.19 22.53 -20.43
CA LEU A 460 -13.56 22.53 -20.95
C LEU A 460 -14.25 23.88 -20.75
N LEU A 461 -14.10 24.50 -19.58
CA LEU A 461 -14.65 25.83 -19.30
C LEU A 461 -14.05 26.90 -20.22
N GLU A 462 -12.73 26.90 -20.41
CA GLU A 462 -12.04 27.80 -21.35
C GLU A 462 -12.60 27.61 -22.78
N ARG A 463 -12.79 26.37 -23.22
CA ARG A 463 -13.38 26.07 -24.53
C ARG A 463 -14.82 26.58 -24.65
N ILE A 464 -15.64 26.39 -23.62
CA ILE A 464 -17.01 26.90 -23.58
C ILE A 464 -17.02 28.43 -23.63
N MET A 465 -16.12 29.09 -22.90
CA MET A 465 -16.00 30.54 -22.91
C MET A 465 -15.56 31.07 -24.29
N ASP A 466 -14.61 30.42 -24.94
CA ASP A 466 -14.18 30.76 -26.30
C ASP A 466 -15.33 30.61 -27.31
N ASP A 467 -16.05 29.48 -27.26
CA ASP A 467 -17.21 29.25 -28.14
C ASP A 467 -18.36 30.23 -27.86
N TYR A 468 -18.56 30.61 -26.60
CA TYR A 468 -19.50 31.66 -26.21
C TYR A 468 -19.08 33.03 -26.75
N GLN A 469 -17.80 33.39 -26.64
CA GLN A 469 -17.27 34.65 -27.18
C GLN A 469 -17.41 34.72 -28.70
N ARG A 470 -17.08 33.63 -29.41
CA ARG A 470 -17.27 33.51 -30.88
C ARG A 470 -18.74 33.64 -31.27
N THR A 471 -19.63 32.99 -30.54
CA THR A 471 -21.08 33.10 -30.81
C THR A 471 -21.57 34.53 -30.57
N ARG A 472 -21.08 35.17 -29.51
CA ARG A 472 -21.42 36.57 -29.19
C ARG A 472 -20.88 37.55 -30.23
N SER A 473 -19.65 37.37 -30.72
CA SER A 473 -19.11 38.21 -31.80
C SER A 473 -19.92 38.05 -33.09
N MET A 474 -20.27 36.82 -33.46
CA MET A 474 -21.12 36.53 -34.62
C MET A 474 -22.51 37.16 -34.50
N MET A 475 -23.13 37.12 -33.31
CA MET A 475 -24.43 37.78 -33.08
C MET A 475 -24.32 39.31 -33.16
N LYS A 476 -23.22 39.89 -32.65
CA LYS A 476 -22.95 41.33 -32.79
C LYS A 476 -22.77 41.72 -34.27
N GLU A 477 -21.99 40.95 -35.03
CA GLU A 477 -21.81 41.17 -36.47
C GLU A 477 -23.13 41.03 -37.25
N ARG A 478 -23.94 40.03 -36.92
CA ARG A 478 -25.28 39.89 -37.52
C ARG A 478 -26.15 41.10 -37.23
N HIS A 479 -26.15 41.57 -35.98
CA HIS A 479 -26.94 42.73 -35.58
C HIS A 479 -26.47 44.01 -36.28
N SER A 480 -25.15 44.23 -36.40
CA SER A 480 -24.60 45.39 -37.12
C SER A 480 -24.94 45.34 -38.61
N LEU A 481 -24.90 44.17 -39.25
CA LEU A 481 -25.33 44.00 -40.64
C LEU A 481 -26.83 44.23 -40.82
N MET A 482 -27.65 43.79 -39.87
CA MET A 482 -29.09 44.05 -39.88
C MET A 482 -29.39 45.55 -39.76
N GLN A 483 -28.66 46.25 -38.89
CA GLN A 483 -28.79 47.71 -38.75
C GLN A 483 -28.33 48.43 -40.01
N ALA A 484 -27.15 48.06 -40.55
CA ALA A 484 -26.66 48.59 -41.82
C ALA A 484 -27.64 48.35 -42.98
N ARG A 485 -28.34 47.22 -43.00
CA ARG A 485 -29.40 46.95 -43.98
C ARG A 485 -30.60 47.87 -43.78
N LYS A 486 -31.05 48.10 -42.54
CA LYS A 486 -32.14 49.05 -42.27
C LYS A 486 -31.76 50.45 -42.73
N ASP A 487 -30.56 50.90 -42.41
CA ASP A 487 -30.06 52.22 -42.79
C ASP A 487 -29.92 52.34 -44.31
N ALA A 488 -29.39 51.32 -44.99
CA ALA A 488 -29.32 51.28 -46.46
C ALA A 488 -30.71 51.27 -47.12
N ASN A 489 -31.68 50.56 -46.55
CA ASN A 489 -33.08 50.59 -47.02
C ASN A 489 -33.71 51.97 -46.85
N MET A 490 -33.50 52.63 -45.69
CA MET A 490 -33.99 53.99 -45.46
C MET A 490 -33.34 54.98 -46.42
N ALA A 491 -32.02 54.90 -46.61
CA ALA A 491 -31.29 55.73 -47.57
C ALA A 491 -31.77 55.52 -49.01
N ALA A 492 -31.97 54.26 -49.44
CA ALA A 492 -32.52 53.95 -50.76
C ALA A 492 -33.95 54.46 -50.93
N SER A 493 -34.78 54.42 -49.87
CA SER A 493 -36.12 55.01 -49.91
C SER A 493 -36.09 56.52 -50.09
N LEU A 494 -35.23 57.23 -49.35
CA LEU A 494 -35.02 58.67 -49.49
C LEU A 494 -34.48 59.02 -50.88
N GLN A 495 -33.53 58.24 -51.41
CA GLN A 495 -32.97 58.44 -52.75
C GLN A 495 -34.05 58.21 -53.83
N ARG A 496 -34.91 57.20 -53.70
CA ARG A 496 -36.05 57.00 -54.61
C ARG A 496 -37.03 58.16 -54.55
N GLN A 497 -37.36 58.68 -53.36
CA GLN A 497 -38.21 59.85 -53.22
C GLN A 497 -37.56 61.10 -53.85
N GLN A 498 -36.26 61.30 -53.68
CA GLN A 498 -35.51 62.40 -54.32
C GLN A 498 -35.52 62.29 -55.84
N VAL A 499 -35.26 61.09 -56.40
CA VAL A 499 -35.33 60.85 -57.84
C VAL A 499 -36.75 61.06 -58.36
N ALA A 500 -37.77 60.56 -57.66
CA ALA A 500 -39.17 60.79 -58.03
C ALA A 500 -39.53 62.28 -58.00
N ALA A 501 -39.11 63.02 -56.98
CA ALA A 501 -39.33 64.46 -56.88
C ALA A 501 -38.57 65.25 -57.97
N ALA A 502 -37.32 64.88 -58.28
CA ALA A 502 -36.56 65.49 -59.37
C ALA A 502 -37.19 65.21 -60.74
N MET A 503 -37.72 64.00 -60.93
CA MET A 503 -38.48 63.62 -62.13
C MET A 503 -39.82 64.37 -62.24
N GLU A 504 -40.51 64.63 -61.13
CA GLU A 504 -41.70 65.50 -61.13
C GLU A 504 -41.33 66.95 -61.45
N GLN A 505 -40.26 67.49 -60.86
CA GLN A 505 -39.77 68.83 -61.21
C GLN A 505 -39.40 68.96 -62.69
N LEU A 506 -38.80 67.92 -63.27
CA LEU A 506 -38.53 67.81 -64.71
C LEU A 506 -39.80 67.79 -65.56
N LYS A 507 -40.88 67.15 -65.10
CA LYS A 507 -42.18 67.15 -65.81
C LYS A 507 -42.83 68.54 -65.87
N TYR A 508 -42.58 69.39 -64.87
CA TYR A 508 -43.13 70.76 -64.83
C TYR A 508 -42.14 71.82 -65.36
N ALA A 509 -40.87 71.49 -65.57
CA ALA A 509 -39.88 72.41 -66.11
C ALA A 509 -39.99 72.54 -67.64
N LYS A 510 -40.28 73.74 -68.12
CA LYS A 510 -40.53 74.05 -69.55
C LYS A 510 -39.29 74.06 -70.46
N SER A 511 -38.09 73.71 -69.97
CA SER A 511 -36.88 73.66 -70.81
C SER A 511 -36.00 72.47 -70.47
N LEU A 512 -36.14 71.40 -71.27
CA LEU A 512 -35.33 70.18 -71.19
C LEU A 512 -33.87 70.39 -71.64
N GLU A 513 -33.57 71.52 -72.30
CA GLU A 513 -32.28 71.78 -72.97
C GLU A 513 -31.08 72.03 -72.04
N ARG A 514 -31.28 72.30 -70.75
CA ARG A 514 -30.17 72.56 -69.81
C ARG A 514 -29.61 71.34 -69.08
N LEU A 515 -30.17 70.15 -69.28
CA LEU A 515 -29.80 68.93 -68.53
C LEU A 515 -29.13 67.84 -69.37
N ALA A 516 -29.04 68.02 -70.69
CA ALA A 516 -28.24 67.15 -71.54
C ALA A 516 -26.79 67.66 -71.56
N GLY A 517 -25.86 66.88 -71.01
CA GLY A 517 -24.44 67.09 -71.31
C GLY A 517 -24.19 66.89 -72.82
N PRO A 518 -23.04 67.34 -73.35
CA PRO A 518 -22.75 67.37 -74.79
C PRO A 518 -22.83 66.02 -75.53
N ASN A 519 -22.99 64.90 -74.82
CA ASN A 519 -23.16 63.56 -75.38
C ASN A 519 -24.55 62.92 -75.13
N GLY A 520 -25.56 63.70 -74.71
CA GLY A 520 -26.94 63.21 -74.56
C GLY A 520 -27.18 62.20 -73.42
N THR A 521 -26.19 61.96 -72.55
CA THR A 521 -26.34 61.11 -71.37
C THR A 521 -26.60 61.94 -70.12
N VAL A 522 -27.76 61.74 -69.49
CA VAL A 522 -28.11 62.38 -68.21
C VAL A 522 -27.45 61.60 -67.08
N SER A 523 -26.44 62.19 -66.44
CA SER A 523 -25.79 61.57 -65.26
C SER A 523 -26.58 61.88 -64.00
N VAL A 524 -27.02 60.84 -63.29
CA VAL A 524 -27.80 60.94 -62.04
C VAL A 524 -27.02 61.68 -60.94
N ASP A 525 -25.69 61.62 -60.93
CA ASP A 525 -24.84 62.35 -59.97
C ASP A 525 -24.98 63.88 -60.11
N ALA A 526 -25.32 64.38 -61.31
CA ALA A 526 -25.55 65.81 -61.56
C ALA A 526 -26.93 66.30 -61.12
N LEU A 527 -27.92 65.40 -61.01
CA LEU A 527 -29.28 65.69 -60.52
C LEU A 527 -29.40 65.56 -59.00
N VAL A 528 -28.61 64.68 -58.38
CA VAL A 528 -28.63 64.42 -56.93
C VAL A 528 -27.72 65.39 -56.16
N ARG A 529 -26.65 65.93 -56.77
CA ARG A 529 -25.87 67.01 -56.17
C ARG A 529 -26.64 68.33 -56.26
N ARG A 530 -27.23 68.75 -55.15
CA ARG A 530 -27.60 70.16 -54.94
C ARG A 530 -26.36 71.03 -55.22
N PRO A 531 -26.43 72.11 -56.02
CA PRO A 531 -25.33 73.04 -56.12
C PRO A 531 -25.05 73.56 -54.71
N GLY A 532 -23.78 73.49 -54.30
CA GLY A 532 -23.32 74.12 -53.07
C GLY A 532 -23.78 75.56 -53.04
N THR A 533 -24.27 75.99 -51.89
CA THR A 533 -24.54 77.39 -51.58
C THR A 533 -23.27 78.20 -51.83
N ALA A 534 -23.17 78.80 -53.01
CA ALA A 534 -22.36 79.97 -53.23
C ALA A 534 -23.15 81.17 -52.73
N ARG A 535 -22.97 81.48 -51.44
CA ARG A 535 -22.93 82.84 -50.89
C ARG A 535 -22.38 82.79 -49.47
#